data_AF-A0A1F9AHZ8-F1
#
_entry.id   AF-A0A1F9AHZ8-F1
#
_cell.length_a   1.000
_cell.length_b   1.000
_cell.length_c   1.000
_cell.angle_alpha   90.00
_cell.angle_beta   90.00
_cell.angle_gamma   90.00
#
_symmetry.space_group_name_H-M   'P 1'
#
loop_
_entity.id
_entity.type
_entity.pdbx_description
1 polymer ?
#
loop_
_entity_poly.entity_id
_entity_poly.type
_entity_poly.pdbx_seq_one_letter_code
_entity_poly.pdbx_strand_id
1 'polypeptide(L)' 'MKAYLESRKGQKLGITRAGMPKEIYFEATVQEVQGEVVILKNGSGQEIALPLDKILMIGPPETEAGPAELGFRP' A
#
# COMPACT_ATOMS: atom_id res chain seq x y z
N MET A 1 14.26 1.13 2.73
CA MET A 1 12.97 0.96 2.01
C MET A 1 13.08 0.02 0.82
N LYS A 2 13.97 0.27 -0.16
CA LYS A 2 14.21 -0.60 -1.34
C LYS A 2 14.32 -2.10 -1.04
N ALA A 3 15.30 -2.47 -0.21
CA ALA A 3 15.58 -3.86 0.13
C ALA A 3 14.38 -4.60 0.76
N TYR A 4 13.53 -3.87 1.49
CA TYR A 4 12.32 -4.44 2.09
C TYR A 4 11.27 -4.78 1.02
N LEU A 5 11.05 -3.87 0.05
CA LEU A 5 10.12 -4.08 -1.06
C LEU A 5 10.62 -5.16 -2.03
N GLU A 6 11.92 -5.19 -2.31
CA GLU A 6 12.54 -6.24 -3.14
C GLU A 6 12.40 -7.62 -2.49
N SER A 7 12.60 -7.72 -1.17
CA SER A 7 12.37 -8.97 -0.42
C SER A 7 10.89 -9.39 -0.34
N ARG A 8 9.97 -8.46 -0.63
CA ARG A 8 8.51 -8.68 -0.61
C ARG A 8 7.92 -8.69 -2.02
N LYS A 9 8.75 -8.82 -3.07
CA LYS A 9 8.30 -8.96 -4.46
C LYS A 9 7.32 -10.14 -4.57
N GLY A 10 6.15 -9.90 -5.15
CA GLY A 10 5.05 -10.88 -5.24
C GLY A 10 4.16 -10.98 -4.00
N GLN A 11 4.44 -10.26 -2.92
CA GLN A 11 3.55 -10.20 -1.74
C GLN A 11 2.61 -9.00 -1.83
N LYS A 12 1.36 -9.19 -1.38
CA LYS A 12 0.39 -8.11 -1.14
C LYS A 12 0.89 -7.30 0.06
N LEU A 13 0.95 -5.99 -0.08
CA LEU A 13 1.34 -5.06 0.98
C LEU A 13 0.29 -3.95 1.12
N GLY A 14 0.10 -3.49 2.36
CA GLY A 14 -0.64 -2.28 2.65
C GLY A 14 0.26 -1.06 2.45
N ILE A 15 -0.16 -0.12 1.61
CA ILE A 15 0.63 1.05 1.24
C ILE A 15 -0.16 2.29 1.59
N THR A 16 0.45 3.14 2.42
CA THR A 16 -0.12 4.43 2.81
C THR A 16 0.65 5.54 2.12
N ARG A 17 -0.06 6.33 1.32
CA ARG A 17 0.48 7.50 0.64
C ARG A 17 -0.04 8.78 1.31
N ALA A 18 0.86 9.72 1.61
CA ALA A 18 0.46 11.08 1.96
C ALA A 18 0.57 12.01 0.74
N GLY A 19 -0.36 12.96 0.65
CA GLY A 19 -0.24 14.04 -0.35
C GLY A 19 -1.48 14.87 -0.64
N MET A 20 -2.67 14.55 -0.13
CA MET A 20 -3.93 15.32 -0.28
C MET A 20 -4.82 15.04 0.96
N PRO A 21 -5.92 15.79 1.27
CA PRO A 21 -6.47 15.91 2.64
C PRO A 21 -7.04 14.62 3.29
N LYS A 22 -6.95 13.47 2.61
CA LYS A 22 -7.20 12.15 3.16
C LYS A 22 -5.99 11.27 2.89
N GLU A 23 -5.40 10.73 3.95
CA GLU A 23 -4.45 9.62 3.86
C GLU A 23 -5.17 8.44 3.19
N ILE A 24 -4.64 7.95 2.07
CA ILE A 24 -5.23 6.82 1.34
C ILE A 24 -4.35 5.61 1.63
N TYR A 25 -4.88 4.71 2.46
CA TYR A 25 -4.40 3.35 2.59
C TYR A 25 -4.99 2.52 1.46
N PHE A 26 -4.15 1.78 0.76
CA PHE A 26 -4.59 0.82 -0.24
C PHE A 26 -3.65 -0.38 -0.28
N GLU A 27 -4.22 -1.54 -0.60
CA GLU A 27 -3.44 -2.77 -0.73
C GLU A 27 -3.03 -3.01 -2.17
N ALA A 28 -1.75 -3.30 -2.38
CA ALA A 28 -1.23 -3.66 -3.69
C ALA A 28 -0.08 -4.65 -3.59
N THR A 29 0.07 -5.48 -4.60
CA THR A 29 1.12 -6.48 -4.71
C THR A 29 2.35 -5.86 -5.35
N VAL A 30 3.53 -6.05 -4.75
CA VAL A 30 4.78 -5.55 -5.33
C VAL A 30 5.12 -6.37 -6.58
N GLN A 31 4.99 -5.76 -7.77
CA GLN A 31 5.42 -6.36 -9.03
C GLN A 31 6.93 -6.25 -9.16
N GLU A 32 7.46 -5.03 -9.03
CA GLU A 32 8.87 -4.74 -9.29
C GLU A 32 9.30 -3.44 -8.61
N VAL A 33 10.59 -3.31 -8.29
CA VAL A 33 11.17 -2.06 -7.80
C VAL A 33 12.22 -1.60 -8.80
N GLN A 34 11.98 -0.48 -9.46
CA GLN A 34 12.89 0.13 -10.42
C GLN A 34 13.49 1.40 -9.83
N GLY A 35 14.66 1.29 -9.23
CA GLY A 35 15.31 2.46 -8.64
C GLY A 35 14.43 3.05 -7.52
N GLU A 36 14.08 4.33 -7.65
CA GLU A 36 13.29 5.06 -6.65
C GLU A 36 11.78 4.91 -6.83
N VAL A 37 11.33 4.04 -7.74
CA VAL A 37 9.91 3.79 -8.02
C VAL A 37 9.60 2.31 -7.78
N VAL A 38 8.49 2.04 -7.11
CA VAL A 38 7.92 0.69 -7.00
C VAL A 38 6.72 0.56 -7.92
N ILE A 39 6.70 -0.51 -8.71
CA ILE A 39 5.56 -0.94 -9.50
C ILE A 39 4.75 -1.90 -8.65
N LEU A 40 3.49 -1.54 -8.46
CA LEU A 40 2.53 -2.24 -7.62
C LEU A 40 1.35 -2.68 -8.49
N LYS A 41 0.70 -3.78 -8.15
CA LYS A 41 -0.52 -4.24 -8.81
C LYS A 41 -1.66 -4.27 -7.81
N ASN A 42 -2.71 -3.50 -8.03
CA ASN A 42 -3.87 -3.48 -7.14
C ASN A 42 -4.78 -4.71 -7.37
N GLY A 43 -5.78 -4.89 -6.50
CA GLY A 43 -6.76 -5.97 -6.61
C GLY A 43 -7.61 -5.94 -7.89
N SER A 44 -7.70 -4.79 -8.56
CA SER A 44 -8.37 -4.63 -9.86
C SER A 44 -7.46 -5.01 -11.04
N GLY A 45 -6.22 -5.45 -10.78
CA GLY A 45 -5.24 -5.82 -11.80
C GLY A 45 -4.56 -4.63 -12.47
N GLN A 46 -4.78 -3.40 -12.00
CA GLN A 46 -4.11 -2.21 -12.51
C GLN A 46 -2.71 -2.07 -11.92
N GLU A 47 -1.79 -1.63 -12.75
CA GLU A 47 -0.40 -1.37 -12.38
C GLU A 47 -0.26 0.09 -11.93
N ILE A 48 0.25 0.28 -10.72
CA ILE A 48 0.44 1.57 -10.05
C ILE A 48 1.94 1.74 -9.84
N ALA A 49 2.54 2.70 -10.53
CA ALA A 49 3.90 3.14 -10.27
C ALA A 49 3.88 4.19 -9.15
N LEU A 50 4.57 3.92 -8.05
CA LEU A 50 4.64 4.81 -6.91
C LEU A 50 6.09 5.13 -6.53
N PRO A 51 6.50 6.40 -6.50
CA PRO A 51 7.83 6.76 -6.02
C PRO A 51 7.94 6.49 -4.52
N LEU A 52 9.08 5.96 -4.09
CA LEU A 52 9.35 5.60 -2.70
C LEU A 52 9.21 6.80 -1.75
N ASP A 53 9.51 8.01 -2.23
CA ASP A 53 9.36 9.28 -1.50
C ASP A 53 7.90 9.59 -1.12
N LYS A 54 6.93 9.10 -1.91
CA LYS A 54 5.50 9.30 -1.64
C LYS A 54 4.90 8.22 -0.75
N ILE A 55 5.68 7.20 -0.41
CA ILE A 55 5.25 6.14 0.50
C ILE A 55 5.58 6.59 1.92
N LEU A 56 4.54 6.83 2.73
CA LEU A 56 4.73 7.11 4.14
C LEU A 56 4.96 5.83 4.93
N MET A 57 4.12 4.82 4.69
CA MET A 57 4.19 3.54 5.38
C MET A 57 3.90 2.39 4.43
N ILE A 58 4.67 1.32 4.64
CA ILE A 58 4.50 0.01 4.01
C ILE A 58 4.40 -1.03 5.13
N GLY A 59 3.31 -1.76 5.15
CA GLY A 59 3.02 -2.76 6.16
C GLY A 59 2.58 -4.09 5.57
N PRO A 60 2.47 -5.14 6.41
CA PRO A 60 1.66 -6.30 6.03
C PRO A 60 0.27 -5.81 5.59
N PRO A 61 -0.38 -6.50 4.64
CA PRO A 61 -1.74 -6.17 4.27
C PRO A 61 -2.58 -6.26 5.54
N GLU A 62 -3.22 -5.18 5.96
CA GLU A 62 -4.31 -5.27 6.92
C GLU A 62 -5.37 -6.15 6.29
N THR A 63 -5.41 -7.42 6.71
CA THR A 63 -6.62 -8.23 6.64
C THR A 63 -7.69 -7.42 7.36
N GLU A 64 -8.58 -6.81 6.60
CA GLU A 64 -9.87 -6.26 7.03
C GLU A 64 -9.99 -6.12 8.56
N ALA A 65 -9.38 -5.10 9.16
CA ALA A 65 -10.12 -4.42 10.21
C ALA A 65 -11.27 -3.79 9.43
N GLY A 66 -12.47 -4.39 9.57
CA GLY A 66 -13.65 -4.06 8.78
C GLY A 66 -13.95 -2.56 8.74
N PRO A 67 -14.97 -2.13 7.98
CA PRO A 67 -15.48 -0.77 8.14
C PRO A 67 -15.62 -0.55 9.64
N ALA A 68 -14.93 0.47 10.18
CA ALA A 68 -15.01 0.76 11.60
C ALA A 68 -16.49 0.70 11.96
N GLU A 69 -16.88 -0.35 12.68
CA GLU A 69 -18.20 -0.43 13.26
C GLU A 69 -18.18 0.74 14.24
N LEU A 70 -18.68 1.89 13.77
CA LEU A 70 -19.18 2.98 14.59
C LEU A 70 -20.35 2.36 15.35
N GLY A 71 -20.00 1.54 16.34
CA GLY A 71 -20.88 0.90 17.27
C GLY A 71 -21.56 2.00 18.05
N PHE A 72 -22.79 2.27 17.66
CA PHE A 72 -23.80 3.00 18.39
C PHE A 72 -23.71 2.77 19.90
N ARG A 73 -23.84 3.86 20.67
CA ARG A 73 -24.42 3.83 22.02
C ARG A 73 -25.29 5.06 22.24
N PRO A 74 -26.63 4.96 22.24
CA PRO A 74 -27.48 5.67 23.19
C PRO A 74 -27.50 4.95 24.55
#